data_AF-A0A4U1I373-F1
#
_entry.id   AF-A0A4U1I373-F1
#
_cell.length_a   1.000
_cell.length_b   1.000
_cell.length_c   1.000
_cell.angle_alpha   90.00
_cell.angle_beta   90.00
_cell.angle_gamma   90.00
#
_symmetry.space_group_name_H-M   'P 1'
#
loop_
_entity.id
_entity.type
_entity.pdbx_description
1 polymer ?
#
loop_
_entity_poly.entity_id
_entity_poly.type
_entity_poly.pdbx_seq_one_letter_code
_entity_poly.pdbx_strand_id
1 'polypeptide(L)'
;MRLSMACPIAHSTVMRPIVSPVSREHTRYSPADAAGLIAAVAAYDSAGEQLHALEAHISRCFEAVEDIGADKPRKDAFWSIARKILEQSRQLMSAESRAVLHAEQAAGTSPQFWNGSWPWAEKMRSEIGPRPPLTLACLTLPARAHHELRLFNLALATVNHVLWDEAPRAFSFPMRRYAAELDGAYPFRWPDGSAAIVEVGPNPALDRAVLTRIRPYVDPTLPKADRECLYRENFYCRRMNEDDLLQPGERALIGQWGAFARRRIPEGVCLGVYGGTLLDHESTIMLADRRHLANVSSADGPDYFVNGENITSLMNTRFTFDAQGHIAAQSTGPYNVRAQAFEASTAGGIPLSLIAFFSSQDIEQDAELRWNYGHDETALVRNGLRG
;
A
#
# COMPACT_ATOMS: atom_id res chain seq x y z
N MET A 1 -13.25 -52.93 -2.46
CA MET A 1 -12.47 -52.08 -3.38
C MET A 1 -12.11 -50.80 -2.63
N ARG A 2 -10.95 -50.80 -1.96
CA ARG A 2 -10.47 -49.68 -1.12
C ARG A 2 -9.77 -48.69 -2.03
N LEU A 3 -10.31 -47.48 -2.16
CA LEU A 3 -9.66 -46.38 -2.86
C LEU A 3 -8.89 -45.53 -1.85
N SER A 4 -7.62 -45.36 -2.19
CA SER A 4 -6.54 -44.72 -1.46
C SER A 4 -6.85 -43.26 -1.11
N MET A 5 -6.77 -42.92 0.18
CA MET A 5 -6.66 -41.53 0.64
C MET A 5 -5.27 -41.01 0.26
N ALA A 6 -5.21 -39.99 -0.58
CA ALA A 6 -3.99 -39.24 -0.82
C ALA A 6 -3.82 -38.18 0.28
N CYS A 7 -2.72 -38.27 1.01
CA CYS A 7 -2.25 -37.27 1.96
C CYS A 7 -2.05 -35.92 1.24
N PRO A 8 -2.47 -34.77 1.83
CA PRO A 8 -2.05 -33.47 1.34
C PRO A 8 -0.56 -33.28 1.62
N ILE A 9 0.19 -33.01 0.57
CA ILE A 9 1.60 -32.59 0.64
C ILE A 9 1.61 -31.21 1.30
N ALA A 10 2.07 -31.16 2.55
CA ALA A 10 2.32 -29.92 3.26
C ALA A 10 3.53 -29.23 2.63
N HIS A 11 3.30 -28.33 1.68
CA HIS A 11 4.30 -27.32 1.29
C HIS A 11 4.30 -26.19 2.33
N SER A 12 4.74 -26.51 3.54
CA SER A 12 5.16 -25.54 4.54
C SER A 12 6.68 -25.55 4.59
N THR A 13 7.31 -25.02 3.54
CA THR A 13 8.68 -24.55 3.65
C THR A 13 8.60 -23.12 4.16
N VAL A 14 8.29 -22.96 5.45
CA VAL A 14 8.56 -21.70 6.13
C VAL A 14 10.06 -21.49 6.02
N MET A 15 10.49 -20.59 5.12
CA MET A 15 11.83 -20.04 5.19
C MET A 15 11.96 -19.45 6.60
N ARG A 16 12.70 -20.13 7.45
CA ARG A 16 13.16 -19.52 8.69
C ARG A 16 13.98 -18.29 8.26
N PRO A 17 13.73 -17.10 8.84
CA PRO A 17 14.61 -15.97 8.60
C PRO A 17 16.02 -16.43 8.98
N ILE A 18 16.94 -16.36 8.02
CA ILE A 18 18.36 -16.50 8.30
C ILE A 18 18.71 -15.23 9.08
N VAL A 19 18.63 -15.34 10.41
CA VAL A 19 19.08 -14.26 11.30
C VAL A 19 20.58 -14.17 11.09
N SER A 20 21.03 -13.05 10.51
CA SER A 20 22.44 -12.74 10.38
C SER A 20 23.09 -12.82 11.77
N PRO A 21 24.28 -13.45 11.93
CA PRO A 21 24.93 -13.66 13.23
C PRO A 21 25.57 -12.38 13.79
N VAL A 22 24.97 -11.21 13.53
CA VAL A 22 25.39 -9.97 14.16
C VAL A 22 24.91 -10.00 15.61
N SER A 23 25.86 -10.14 16.52
CA SER A 23 25.67 -10.03 17.96
C SER A 23 24.81 -8.82 18.29
N ARG A 24 23.67 -9.05 18.95
CA ARG A 24 22.82 -8.03 19.55
C ARG A 24 23.52 -7.38 20.74
N GLU A 25 24.55 -6.59 20.49
CA GLU A 25 24.96 -5.59 21.46
C GLU A 25 23.94 -4.44 21.38
N HIS A 26 23.09 -4.36 22.40
CA HIS A 26 22.10 -3.29 22.57
C HIS A 26 22.80 -1.99 23.01
N THR A 27 23.66 -1.42 22.16
CA THR A 27 24.02 0.00 22.28
C THR A 27 22.81 0.80 21.81
N ARG A 28 22.31 1.71 22.65
CA ARG A 28 21.20 2.62 22.30
C ARG A 28 21.61 3.46 21.10
N TYR A 29 21.06 3.12 19.94
CA TYR A 29 21.30 3.82 18.69
C TYR A 29 20.36 5.03 18.62
N SER A 30 20.88 6.20 18.33
CA SER A 30 20.07 7.40 18.17
C SER A 30 19.63 7.53 16.71
N PRO A 31 18.42 8.03 16.40
CA PRO A 31 18.04 8.45 15.05
C PRO A 31 19.05 9.42 14.40
N ALA A 32 19.84 10.15 15.21
CA ALA A 32 20.93 11.01 14.75
C ALA A 32 22.12 10.25 14.12
N ASP A 33 22.25 8.94 14.40
CA ASP A 33 23.36 8.12 13.95
C ASP A 33 23.20 7.64 12.49
N ALA A 34 22.06 7.90 11.86
CA ALA A 34 21.81 7.66 10.43
C ALA A 34 22.75 8.45 9.50
N ALA A 35 23.54 9.40 10.03
CA ALA A 35 24.59 10.10 9.31
C ALA A 35 25.90 9.30 9.21
N GLY A 36 25.99 8.11 9.79
CA GLY A 36 27.21 7.31 9.87
C GLY A 36 27.38 6.24 8.79
N LEU A 37 26.50 6.13 7.79
CA LEU A 37 26.49 4.99 6.85
C LEU A 37 27.84 4.77 6.16
N ILE A 38 28.40 5.84 5.60
CA ILE A 38 29.67 5.78 4.86
C ILE A 38 30.82 5.40 5.78
N ALA A 39 30.89 6.00 6.98
CA ALA A 39 31.93 5.71 7.95
C ALA A 39 31.82 4.26 8.47
N ALA A 40 30.60 3.77 8.67
CA ALA A 40 30.34 2.39 9.11
C ALA A 40 30.79 1.36 8.08
N VAL A 41 30.62 1.65 6.79
CA VAL A 41 31.12 0.79 5.70
C VAL A 41 32.63 0.93 5.53
N ALA A 42 33.16 2.15 5.53
CA ALA A 42 34.58 2.42 5.31
C ALA A 42 35.51 1.87 6.41
N ALA A 43 34.96 1.50 7.58
CA ALA A 43 35.70 0.88 8.67
C ALA A 43 36.19 -0.56 8.36
N TYR A 44 35.74 -1.15 7.26
CA TYR A 44 36.06 -2.53 6.87
C TYR A 44 36.81 -2.59 5.54
N ASP A 45 37.89 -3.38 5.51
CA ASP A 45 38.79 -3.52 4.37
C ASP A 45 38.38 -4.63 3.40
N SER A 46 37.44 -5.51 3.78
CA SER A 46 36.93 -6.57 2.93
C SER A 46 35.54 -6.26 2.37
N ALA A 47 35.32 -6.62 1.10
CA ALA A 47 34.04 -6.41 0.42
C ALA A 47 32.86 -7.10 1.14
N GLY A 48 33.08 -8.29 1.70
CA GLY A 48 32.05 -9.04 2.43
C GLY A 48 31.66 -8.35 3.75
N GLU A 49 32.64 -7.88 4.51
CA GLU A 49 32.38 -7.15 5.76
C GLU A 49 31.68 -5.81 5.50
N GLN A 50 32.03 -5.10 4.42
CA GLN A 50 31.36 -3.87 4.02
C GLN A 50 29.86 -4.07 3.74
N LEU A 51 29.48 -5.15 3.06
CA LEU A 51 28.07 -5.47 2.80
C LEU A 51 27.32 -5.78 4.10
N HIS A 52 27.90 -6.61 4.98
CA HIS A 52 27.29 -6.93 6.27
C HIS A 52 27.20 -5.72 7.20
N ALA A 53 28.22 -4.86 7.22
CA ALA A 53 28.23 -3.63 8.00
C ALA A 53 27.13 -2.66 7.53
N LEU A 54 26.94 -2.55 6.21
CA LEU A 54 25.88 -1.72 5.61
C LEU A 54 24.49 -2.20 6.04
N GLU A 55 24.21 -3.49 5.87
CA GLU A 55 22.92 -4.09 6.26
C GLU A 55 22.66 -3.89 7.75
N ALA A 56 23.63 -4.24 8.60
CA ALA A 56 23.50 -4.11 10.05
C ALA A 56 23.32 -2.65 10.50
N HIS A 57 23.97 -1.69 9.84
CA HIS A 57 23.79 -0.27 10.13
C HIS A 57 22.37 0.19 9.80
N ILE A 58 21.87 -0.15 8.60
CA ILE A 58 20.51 0.21 8.18
C ILE A 58 19.47 -0.39 9.13
N SER A 59 19.59 -1.67 9.48
CA SER A 59 18.67 -2.32 10.42
C SER A 59 18.65 -1.61 11.78
N ARG A 60 19.81 -1.29 12.36
CA ARG A 60 19.89 -0.57 13.65
C ARG A 60 19.26 0.82 13.60
N CYS A 61 19.42 1.55 12.49
CA CYS A 61 18.76 2.85 12.32
C CYS A 61 17.24 2.70 12.44
N PHE A 62 16.64 1.69 11.80
CA PHE A 62 15.20 1.50 11.83
C PHE A 62 14.69 0.85 13.12
N GLU A 63 15.47 -0.01 13.78
CA GLU A 63 15.15 -0.52 15.12
C GLU A 63 15.02 0.63 16.14
N ALA A 64 15.86 1.67 16.05
CA ALA A 64 15.77 2.85 16.93
C ALA A 64 14.44 3.63 16.80
N VAL A 65 13.70 3.43 15.71
CA VAL A 65 12.37 4.03 15.50
C VAL A 65 11.30 3.32 16.34
N GLU A 66 11.49 2.06 16.69
CA GLU A 66 10.52 1.30 17.49
C GLU A 66 10.34 1.86 18.90
N ASP A 67 11.39 2.49 19.45
CA ASP A 67 11.36 3.12 20.77
C ASP A 67 10.57 4.45 20.79
N ILE A 68 10.12 4.97 19.64
CA ILE A 68 9.35 6.20 19.55
C ILE A 68 7.86 5.89 19.74
N GLY A 69 7.34 6.08 20.94
CA GLY A 69 5.99 5.63 21.32
C GLY A 69 4.78 6.31 20.68
N ALA A 70 4.94 7.38 19.88
CA ALA A 70 3.83 8.08 19.22
C ALA A 70 3.93 7.98 17.70
N ASP A 71 2.83 7.61 17.03
CA ASP A 71 2.81 7.28 15.59
C ASP A 71 3.32 8.40 14.68
N LYS A 72 2.95 9.66 14.94
CA LYS A 72 3.39 10.80 14.11
C LYS A 72 4.90 11.07 14.24
N PRO A 73 5.47 11.32 15.44
CA PRO A 73 6.92 11.43 15.61
C PRO A 73 7.69 10.21 15.10
N ARG A 74 7.12 9.00 15.27
CA ARG A 74 7.70 7.75 14.78
C ARG A 74 7.74 7.73 13.26
N LYS A 75 6.66 8.12 12.59
CA LYS A 75 6.58 8.26 11.13
C LYS A 75 7.61 9.26 10.62
N ASP A 76 7.66 10.44 11.23
CA ASP A 76 8.58 11.51 10.82
C ASP A 76 10.06 11.06 10.96
N ALA A 77 10.39 10.38 12.06
CA ALA A 77 11.72 9.80 12.28
C ALA A 77 12.04 8.69 11.26
N PHE A 78 11.10 7.79 11.00
CA PHE A 78 11.23 6.72 10.02
C PHE A 78 11.56 7.25 8.63
N TRP A 79 10.79 8.24 8.14
CA TRP A 79 11.03 8.86 6.84
C TRP A 79 12.28 9.72 6.80
N SER A 80 12.66 10.35 7.92
CA SER A 80 13.94 11.05 8.05
C SER A 80 15.12 10.09 7.86
N ILE A 81 15.07 8.94 8.53
CA ILE A 81 16.10 7.89 8.43
C ILE A 81 16.15 7.31 7.02
N ALA A 82 15.01 6.94 6.43
CA ALA A 82 14.96 6.43 5.07
C ALA A 82 15.58 7.42 4.08
N ARG A 83 15.20 8.70 4.13
CA ARG A 83 15.78 9.74 3.28
C ARG A 83 17.28 9.90 3.50
N LYS A 84 17.75 9.86 4.75
CA LYS A 84 19.18 10.00 5.07
C LYS A 84 20.00 8.83 4.53
N ILE A 85 19.53 7.60 4.71
CA ILE A 85 20.19 6.41 4.18
C ILE A 85 20.24 6.48 2.65
N LEU A 86 19.14 6.86 1.99
CA LEU A 86 19.11 7.00 0.53
C LEU A 86 20.07 8.09 0.04
N GLU A 87 20.12 9.23 0.72
CA GLU A 87 21.07 10.31 0.43
C GLU A 87 22.52 9.83 0.55
N GLN A 88 22.87 9.15 1.64
CA GLN A 88 24.23 8.65 1.88
C GLN A 88 24.61 7.48 0.96
N SER A 89 23.65 6.63 0.60
CA SER A 89 23.90 5.51 -0.31
C SER A 89 24.42 5.99 -1.67
N ARG A 90 23.95 7.16 -2.16
CA ARG A 90 24.44 7.76 -3.40
C ARG A 90 25.94 8.08 -3.35
N GLN A 91 26.47 8.30 -2.16
CA GLN A 91 27.90 8.61 -1.94
C GLN A 91 28.76 7.34 -1.80
N LEU A 92 28.16 6.14 -1.68
CA LEU A 92 28.90 4.87 -1.69
C LEU A 92 29.56 4.59 -3.06
N MET A 93 29.05 5.23 -4.12
CA MET A 93 29.64 5.19 -5.46
C MET A 93 30.53 6.41 -5.71
N SER A 94 31.82 6.16 -5.90
CA SER A 94 32.80 7.18 -6.30
C SER A 94 32.55 7.68 -7.73
N ALA A 95 33.07 8.87 -8.04
CA ALA A 95 32.99 9.43 -9.39
C ALA A 95 33.68 8.55 -10.44
N GLU A 96 34.80 7.92 -10.07
CA GLU A 96 35.54 6.99 -10.93
C GLU A 96 34.71 5.74 -11.25
N SER A 97 34.10 5.13 -10.24
CA SER A 97 33.20 3.98 -10.42
C SER A 97 32.00 4.32 -11.30
N ARG A 98 31.39 5.51 -11.13
CA ARG A 98 30.29 5.96 -12.00
C ARG A 98 30.74 6.07 -13.45
N ALA A 99 31.92 6.62 -13.71
CA ALA A 99 32.46 6.74 -15.06
C ALA A 99 32.66 5.37 -15.73
N VAL A 100 33.17 4.38 -14.97
CA VAL A 100 33.31 2.99 -15.45
C VAL A 100 31.97 2.38 -15.81
N LEU A 101 30.99 2.45 -14.90
CA LEU A 101 29.65 1.87 -15.12
C LEU A 101 28.93 2.54 -16.30
N HIS A 102 29.09 3.85 -16.49
CA HIS A 102 28.56 4.55 -17.66
C HIS A 102 29.24 4.11 -18.96
N ALA A 103 30.56 3.89 -18.93
CA ALA A 103 31.28 3.37 -20.10
C ALA A 103 30.84 1.94 -20.45
N GLU A 104 30.64 1.07 -19.46
CA GLU A 104 30.08 -0.27 -19.63
C GLU A 104 28.68 -0.19 -20.24
N GLN A 105 27.80 0.66 -19.71
CA GLN A 105 26.45 0.85 -20.24
C GLN A 105 26.48 1.33 -21.71
N ALA A 106 27.34 2.28 -22.04
CA ALA A 106 27.53 2.77 -23.41
C ALA A 106 28.07 1.69 -24.36
N ALA A 107 28.86 0.75 -23.84
CA ALA A 107 29.37 -0.41 -24.59
C ALA A 107 28.34 -1.54 -24.74
N GLY A 108 27.10 -1.37 -24.24
CA GLY A 108 26.04 -2.39 -24.31
C GLY A 108 26.14 -3.48 -23.23
N THR A 109 27.12 -3.40 -22.32
CA THR A 109 27.13 -4.21 -21.11
C THR A 109 26.29 -3.50 -20.05
N SER A 110 25.15 -4.07 -19.65
CA SER A 110 24.27 -3.42 -18.66
C SER A 110 24.78 -3.72 -17.25
N PRO A 111 25.39 -2.75 -16.53
CA PRO A 111 25.54 -2.89 -15.09
C PRO A 111 24.12 -2.91 -14.51
N GLN A 112 23.79 -4.00 -13.82
CA GLN A 112 22.45 -4.20 -13.28
C GLN A 112 22.27 -3.29 -12.06
N PHE A 113 21.66 -2.12 -12.28
CA PHE A 113 21.08 -1.33 -11.20
C PHE A 113 19.85 -2.06 -10.66
N TRP A 114 19.66 -2.00 -9.34
CA TRP A 114 18.48 -2.60 -8.71
C TRP A 114 17.20 -2.01 -9.30
N ASN A 115 16.24 -2.90 -9.57
CA ASN A 115 14.89 -2.55 -10.00
C ASN A 115 13.91 -2.92 -8.88
N GLY A 116 13.02 -1.99 -8.53
CA GLY A 116 12.00 -2.18 -7.50
C GLY A 116 10.98 -3.29 -7.76
N SER A 117 10.93 -3.83 -8.98
CA SER A 117 10.13 -5.01 -9.30
C SER A 117 10.81 -6.34 -8.97
N TRP A 118 12.09 -6.35 -8.59
CA TRP A 118 12.82 -7.59 -8.30
C TRP A 118 12.43 -8.15 -6.92
N PRO A 119 11.98 -9.41 -6.83
CA PRO A 119 11.78 -10.08 -5.55
C PRO A 119 13.06 -10.01 -4.71
N TRP A 120 12.93 -9.78 -3.40
CA TRP A 120 14.06 -9.82 -2.45
C TRP A 120 14.91 -11.11 -2.57
N ALA A 121 14.29 -12.22 -2.97
CA ALA A 121 14.97 -13.50 -3.19
C ALA A 121 15.82 -13.57 -4.49
N GLU A 122 15.60 -12.69 -5.47
CA GLU A 122 16.43 -12.58 -6.67
C GLU A 122 17.66 -11.70 -6.42
N LYS A 123 17.55 -10.70 -5.53
CA LYS A 123 18.68 -9.91 -4.98
C LYS A 123 19.80 -10.80 -4.44
N MET A 124 19.47 -11.78 -3.59
CA MET A 124 20.43 -12.75 -3.05
C MET A 124 21.10 -13.61 -4.14
N ARG A 125 20.41 -13.86 -5.26
CA ARG A 125 20.90 -14.75 -6.32
C ARG A 125 21.76 -14.03 -7.34
N SER A 126 21.48 -12.76 -7.65
CA SER A 126 22.40 -11.90 -8.44
C SER A 126 23.69 -11.56 -7.68
N GLU A 127 23.71 -11.75 -6.36
CA GLU A 127 24.84 -11.49 -5.47
C GLU A 127 25.87 -12.64 -5.37
N ILE A 128 25.61 -13.82 -5.94
CA ILE A 128 26.57 -14.95 -5.92
C ILE A 128 27.45 -14.95 -7.18
N GLY A 129 28.10 -13.82 -7.45
CA GLY A 129 29.42 -13.87 -8.08
C GLY A 129 30.42 -14.49 -7.10
N PRO A 130 31.54 -15.08 -7.55
CA PRO A 130 32.47 -15.76 -6.65
C PRO A 130 32.87 -14.84 -5.50
N ARG A 131 32.85 -15.40 -4.27
CA ARG A 131 33.34 -14.79 -3.02
C ARG A 131 34.82 -15.08 -2.87
N PRO A 132 35.73 -14.18 -3.26
CA PRO A 132 37.03 -14.15 -2.63
C PRO A 132 37.04 -13.06 -1.55
N PRO A 133 37.68 -13.29 -0.39
CA PRO A 133 38.02 -12.25 0.55
C PRO A 133 39.11 -11.37 -0.07
N LEU A 134 38.74 -10.54 -1.04
CA LEU A 134 39.64 -9.54 -1.58
C LEU A 134 39.55 -8.32 -0.68
N THR A 135 40.72 -7.88 -0.23
CA THR A 135 40.86 -6.54 0.32
C THR A 135 40.58 -5.53 -0.79
N LEU A 136 39.95 -4.40 -0.43
CA LEU A 136 39.57 -3.38 -1.41
C LEU A 136 40.77 -2.84 -2.20
N ALA A 137 41.94 -2.79 -1.57
CA ALA A 137 43.20 -2.39 -2.20
C ALA A 137 43.62 -3.30 -3.37
N CYS A 138 43.15 -4.55 -3.40
CA CYS A 138 43.45 -5.51 -4.46
C CYS A 138 42.43 -5.49 -5.61
N LEU A 139 41.37 -4.70 -5.52
CA LEU A 139 40.36 -4.62 -6.57
C LEU A 139 40.87 -3.81 -7.76
N THR A 140 40.67 -4.34 -8.96
CA THR A 140 40.77 -3.54 -10.18
C THR A 140 39.71 -2.45 -10.18
N LEU A 141 39.91 -1.36 -10.93
CA LEU A 141 38.94 -0.28 -11.01
C LEU A 141 37.52 -0.77 -11.44
N PRO A 142 37.36 -1.66 -12.43
CA PRO A 142 36.05 -2.26 -12.72
C PRO A 142 35.49 -3.09 -11.56
N ALA A 143 36.30 -3.94 -10.92
CA ALA A 143 35.84 -4.74 -9.78
C ALA A 143 35.39 -3.88 -8.60
N ARG A 144 36.10 -2.77 -8.35
CA ARG A 144 35.71 -1.76 -7.36
C ARG A 144 34.40 -1.07 -7.74
N ALA A 145 34.22 -0.70 -9.00
CA ALA A 145 33.00 -0.06 -9.48
C ALA A 145 31.76 -0.94 -9.29
N HIS A 146 31.88 -2.23 -9.60
CA HIS A 146 30.83 -3.22 -9.36
C HIS A 146 30.57 -3.46 -7.87
N HIS A 147 31.60 -3.43 -7.02
CA HIS A 147 31.43 -3.53 -5.57
C HIS A 147 30.69 -2.32 -4.98
N GLU A 148 31.06 -1.10 -5.38
CA GLU A 148 30.37 0.12 -4.95
C GLU A 148 28.91 0.16 -5.45
N LEU A 149 28.64 -0.33 -6.66
CA LEU A 149 27.27 -0.53 -7.16
C LEU A 149 26.49 -1.55 -6.32
N ARG A 150 27.12 -2.65 -5.88
CA ARG A 150 26.48 -3.63 -4.98
C ARG A 150 26.12 -3.00 -3.64
N LEU A 151 27.00 -2.20 -3.05
CA LEU A 151 26.70 -1.46 -1.81
C LEU A 151 25.50 -0.52 -2.01
N PHE A 152 25.48 0.24 -3.10
CA PHE A 152 24.35 1.11 -3.44
C PHE A 152 23.03 0.32 -3.60
N ASN A 153 23.03 -0.75 -4.39
CA ASN A 153 21.86 -1.60 -4.60
C ASN A 153 21.39 -2.28 -3.30
N LEU A 154 22.32 -2.73 -2.45
CA LEU A 154 22.02 -3.30 -1.14
C LEU A 154 21.30 -2.28 -0.27
N ALA A 155 21.79 -1.04 -0.18
CA ALA A 155 21.14 0.02 0.57
C ALA A 155 19.72 0.30 0.06
N LEU A 156 19.53 0.47 -1.25
CA LEU A 156 18.21 0.68 -1.85
C LEU A 156 17.24 -0.44 -1.50
N ALA A 157 17.67 -1.69 -1.71
CA ALA A 157 16.83 -2.83 -1.48
C ALA A 157 16.52 -3.04 0.01
N THR A 158 17.47 -2.79 0.92
CA THR A 158 17.22 -2.89 2.36
C THR A 158 16.26 -1.81 2.83
N VAL A 159 16.39 -0.57 2.34
CA VAL A 159 15.39 0.48 2.58
C VAL A 159 14.03 0.04 2.03
N ASN A 160 13.97 -0.49 0.81
CA ASN A 160 12.73 -0.99 0.22
C ASN A 160 12.07 -2.10 1.06
N HIS A 161 12.85 -3.08 1.51
CA HIS A 161 12.37 -4.14 2.42
C HIS A 161 11.80 -3.55 3.71
N VAL A 162 12.51 -2.61 4.33
CA VAL A 162 12.01 -1.96 5.55
C VAL A 162 10.73 -1.17 5.27
N LEU A 163 10.65 -0.43 4.16
CA LEU A 163 9.45 0.33 3.80
C LEU A 163 8.24 -0.57 3.56
N TRP A 164 8.40 -1.66 2.81
CA TRP A 164 7.25 -2.44 2.31
C TRP A 164 6.90 -3.66 3.15
N ASP A 165 7.85 -4.24 3.88
CA ASP A 165 7.64 -5.47 4.65
C ASP A 165 7.61 -5.20 6.17
N GLU A 166 8.48 -4.31 6.67
CA GLU A 166 8.58 -4.05 8.11
C GLU A 166 7.73 -2.86 8.58
N ALA A 167 7.64 -1.77 7.80
CA ALA A 167 6.81 -0.62 8.19
C ALA A 167 5.35 -1.00 8.44
N PRO A 168 4.68 -1.80 7.59
CA PRO A 168 3.31 -2.24 7.86
C PRO A 168 3.13 -3.04 9.15
N ARG A 169 4.19 -3.67 9.66
CA ARG A 169 4.17 -4.43 10.92
C ARG A 169 4.52 -3.55 12.12
N ALA A 170 5.42 -2.60 11.91
CA ALA A 170 5.93 -1.72 12.93
C ALA A 170 4.93 -0.62 13.31
N PHE A 171 4.17 -0.11 12.33
CA PHE A 171 3.19 0.94 12.55
C PHE A 171 1.81 0.38 12.87
N SER A 172 1.22 0.89 13.95
CA SER A 172 -0.10 0.50 14.47
C SER A 172 -1.26 1.14 13.71
N PHE A 173 -1.14 1.38 12.40
CA PHE A 173 -2.32 1.76 11.62
C PHE A 173 -3.36 0.65 11.78
N PRO A 174 -4.54 0.95 12.34
CA PRO A 174 -5.48 -0.08 12.72
C PRO A 174 -5.84 -0.89 11.49
N MET A 175 -5.66 -2.21 11.57
CA MET A 175 -6.23 -3.12 10.57
C MET A 175 -7.72 -2.79 10.46
N ARG A 176 -8.16 -2.47 9.24
CA ARG A 176 -9.54 -2.13 8.96
C ARG A 176 -10.48 -3.16 9.59
N ARG A 177 -11.31 -2.69 10.51
CA ARG A 177 -12.49 -3.41 11.00
C ARG A 177 -13.68 -2.51 10.76
N TYR A 178 -14.61 -2.97 9.93
CA TYR A 178 -15.87 -2.25 9.79
C TYR A 178 -16.55 -2.14 11.15
N ALA A 179 -16.97 -0.92 11.46
CA ALA A 179 -17.65 -0.55 12.69
C ALA A 179 -18.85 0.32 12.30
N ALA A 180 -20.07 -0.15 12.57
CA ALA A 180 -21.29 0.50 12.14
C ALA A 180 -21.42 1.93 12.71
N GLU A 181 -20.78 2.20 13.85
CA GLU A 181 -20.77 3.52 14.49
C GLU A 181 -20.06 4.59 13.64
N LEU A 182 -19.25 4.19 12.65
CA LEU A 182 -18.56 5.07 11.71
C LEU A 182 -19.45 5.54 10.55
N ASP A 183 -20.57 4.87 10.28
CA ASP A 183 -21.46 5.24 9.17
C ASP A 183 -22.16 6.58 9.41
N GLY A 184 -22.46 6.89 10.68
CA GLY A 184 -22.99 8.21 11.06
C GLY A 184 -21.92 9.28 11.29
N ALA A 185 -20.65 8.90 11.47
CA ALA A 185 -19.56 9.86 11.72
C ALA A 185 -19.28 10.72 10.49
N TYR A 186 -18.57 11.85 10.67
CA TYR A 186 -18.09 12.61 9.52
C TYR A 186 -17.24 11.69 8.62
N PRO A 187 -17.46 11.68 7.29
CA PRO A 187 -16.96 10.61 6.42
C PRO A 187 -15.44 10.59 6.26
N PHE A 188 -14.72 11.68 6.55
CA PHE A 188 -13.28 11.75 6.38
C PHE A 188 -12.59 12.03 7.71
N ARG A 189 -11.52 11.30 8.01
CA ARG A 189 -10.74 11.46 9.24
C ARG A 189 -9.25 11.53 8.94
N TRP A 190 -8.54 12.29 9.76
CA TRP A 190 -7.08 12.20 9.81
C TRP A 190 -6.65 10.93 10.54
N PRO A 191 -5.39 10.49 10.40
CA PRO A 191 -4.86 9.33 11.13
C PRO A 191 -5.02 9.39 12.64
N ASP A 192 -5.09 10.59 13.23
CA ASP A 192 -5.31 10.79 14.66
C ASP A 192 -6.80 10.65 15.08
N GLY A 193 -7.68 10.32 14.14
CA GLY A 193 -9.12 10.14 14.33
C GLY A 193 -9.93 11.43 14.28
N SER A 194 -9.30 12.60 14.22
CA SER A 194 -10.00 13.88 14.09
C SER A 194 -10.67 14.02 12.71
N ALA A 195 -11.76 14.79 12.63
CA ALA A 195 -12.50 14.96 11.38
C ALA A 195 -11.69 15.80 10.37
N ALA A 196 -11.49 15.25 9.17
CA ALA A 196 -10.86 15.95 8.06
C ALA A 196 -11.92 16.72 7.27
N ILE A 197 -12.38 17.86 7.80
CA ILE A 197 -13.45 18.64 7.19
C ILE A 197 -13.06 19.11 5.79
N VAL A 198 -13.93 18.83 4.82
CA VAL A 198 -13.77 19.24 3.44
C VAL A 198 -14.87 20.23 3.02
N GLU A 199 -14.48 21.19 2.20
CA GLU A 199 -15.36 22.12 1.52
C GLU A 199 -15.54 21.67 0.07
N VAL A 200 -16.78 21.40 -0.32
CA VAL A 200 -17.09 21.02 -1.70
C VAL A 200 -17.01 22.25 -2.59
N GLY A 201 -16.03 22.25 -3.49
CA GLY A 201 -15.80 23.34 -4.42
C GLY A 201 -16.82 23.35 -5.58
N PRO A 202 -16.89 24.45 -6.35
CA PRO A 202 -17.60 24.43 -7.61
C PRO A 202 -16.91 23.44 -8.56
N ASN A 203 -17.63 22.43 -9.02
CA ASN A 203 -17.15 21.52 -10.06
C ASN A 203 -17.90 21.82 -11.36
N PRO A 204 -17.30 22.53 -12.34
CA PRO A 204 -17.98 22.87 -13.60
C PRO A 204 -18.30 21.63 -14.45
N ALA A 205 -17.63 20.50 -14.21
CA ALA A 205 -17.91 19.24 -14.87
C ALA A 205 -19.05 18.44 -14.22
N LEU A 206 -19.54 18.86 -13.05
CA LEU A 206 -20.62 18.18 -12.33
C LEU A 206 -21.89 19.04 -12.27
N ASP A 207 -23.03 18.42 -12.57
CA ASP A 207 -24.34 19.07 -12.41
C ASP A 207 -24.56 19.49 -10.95
N ARG A 208 -25.04 20.72 -10.73
CA ARG A 208 -25.42 21.23 -9.41
C ARG A 208 -26.44 20.33 -8.71
N ALA A 209 -27.34 19.69 -9.46
CA ALA A 209 -28.30 18.75 -8.89
C ALA A 209 -27.63 17.52 -8.28
N VAL A 210 -26.50 17.06 -8.84
CA VAL A 210 -25.69 15.97 -8.30
C VAL A 210 -25.01 16.41 -7.01
N LEU A 211 -24.37 17.59 -7.00
CA LEU A 211 -23.75 18.14 -5.79
C LEU A 211 -24.76 18.31 -4.65
N THR A 212 -25.98 18.77 -4.92
CA THR A 212 -27.05 18.88 -3.92
C THR A 212 -27.37 17.54 -3.25
N ARG A 213 -27.29 16.42 -3.98
CA ARG A 213 -27.53 15.07 -3.42
C ARG A 213 -26.35 14.54 -2.60
N ILE A 214 -25.13 15.00 -2.88
CA ILE A 214 -23.91 14.59 -2.15
C ILE A 214 -23.77 15.37 -0.83
N ARG A 215 -24.12 16.66 -0.84
CA ARG A 215 -23.93 17.60 0.28
C ARG A 215 -24.30 17.04 1.66
N PRO A 216 -25.47 16.38 1.88
CA PRO A 216 -25.83 15.87 3.20
C PRO A 216 -24.80 14.91 3.79
N TYR A 217 -24.11 14.12 2.97
CA TYR A 217 -23.13 13.14 3.44
C TYR A 217 -21.84 13.78 3.95
N VAL A 218 -21.49 14.96 3.45
CA VAL A 218 -20.22 15.68 3.74
C VAL A 218 -20.44 16.98 4.51
N ASP A 219 -21.68 17.29 4.91
CA ASP A 219 -21.99 18.45 5.73
C ASP A 219 -21.47 18.24 7.16
N PRO A 220 -20.52 19.06 7.64
CA PRO A 220 -19.97 18.93 8.99
C PRO A 220 -20.98 19.27 10.09
N THR A 221 -22.04 20.02 9.75
CA THR A 221 -23.08 20.45 10.70
C THR A 221 -24.19 19.42 10.87
N LEU A 222 -24.29 18.44 9.97
CA LEU A 222 -25.30 17.39 10.06
C LEU A 222 -25.01 16.48 11.27
N PRO A 223 -25.98 16.32 12.20
CA PRO A 223 -25.84 15.43 13.34
C PRO A 223 -25.52 13.99 12.93
N LYS A 224 -24.77 13.28 13.80
CA LYS A 224 -24.37 11.89 13.57
C LYS A 224 -25.55 10.98 13.22
N ALA A 225 -26.65 11.08 13.97
CA ALA A 225 -27.83 10.24 13.79
C ALA A 225 -28.52 10.49 12.44
N ASP A 226 -28.58 11.75 11.99
CA ASP A 226 -29.18 12.11 10.71
C ASP A 226 -28.34 11.60 9.55
N ARG A 227 -27.00 11.71 9.64
CA ARG A 227 -26.09 11.13 8.65
C ARG A 227 -26.18 9.60 8.61
N GLU A 228 -26.29 8.96 9.78
CA GLU A 228 -26.49 7.51 9.88
C GLU A 228 -27.79 7.09 9.16
N CYS A 229 -28.85 7.89 9.28
CA CYS A 229 -30.13 7.64 8.62
C CYS A 229 -29.98 7.62 7.09
N LEU A 230 -29.21 8.55 6.51
CA LEU A 230 -28.95 8.59 5.06
C LEU A 230 -28.41 7.25 4.52
N TYR A 231 -27.51 6.61 5.26
CA TYR A 231 -26.97 5.30 4.90
C TYR A 231 -27.95 4.18 5.22
N ARG A 232 -28.50 4.15 6.44
CA ARG A 232 -29.35 3.05 6.90
C ARG A 232 -30.66 2.92 6.14
N GLU A 233 -31.21 4.01 5.61
CA GLU A 233 -32.42 3.97 4.78
C GLU A 233 -32.22 3.22 3.46
N ASN A 234 -30.99 3.19 2.95
CA ASN A 234 -30.67 2.62 1.65
C ASN A 234 -29.92 1.28 1.77
N PHE A 235 -29.09 1.10 2.81
CA PHE A 235 -28.22 -0.08 2.92
C PHE A 235 -28.35 -0.81 4.25
N TYR A 236 -27.96 -2.07 4.21
CA TYR A 236 -27.45 -2.81 5.34
C TYR A 236 -26.25 -3.63 4.91
N CYS A 237 -25.46 -4.09 5.87
CA CYS A 237 -24.31 -4.95 5.60
C CYS A 237 -24.44 -6.26 6.37
N ARG A 238 -23.93 -7.33 5.79
CA ARG A 238 -23.81 -8.64 6.45
C ARG A 238 -22.67 -9.42 5.84
N ARG A 239 -22.31 -10.54 6.49
CA ARG A 239 -21.40 -11.49 5.88
C ARG A 239 -22.11 -12.21 4.73
N MET A 240 -21.40 -12.40 3.63
CA MET A 240 -21.92 -13.10 2.47
C MET A 240 -21.95 -14.61 2.72
N ASN A 241 -22.93 -15.28 2.14
CA ASN A 241 -23.12 -16.72 2.13
C ASN A 241 -23.14 -17.25 0.68
N GLU A 242 -23.45 -18.53 0.50
CA GLU A 242 -23.49 -19.16 -0.83
C GLU A 242 -24.59 -18.60 -1.74
N ASP A 243 -25.73 -18.20 -1.18
CA ASP A 243 -26.89 -17.67 -1.93
C ASP A 243 -26.63 -16.26 -2.49
N ASP A 244 -25.61 -15.56 -1.98
CA ASP A 244 -25.23 -14.22 -2.43
C ASP A 244 -24.33 -14.22 -3.67
N LEU A 245 -23.75 -15.38 -4.00
CA LEU A 245 -22.76 -15.46 -5.07
C LEU A 245 -23.45 -15.31 -6.43
N LEU A 246 -22.94 -14.40 -7.27
CA LEU A 246 -23.46 -14.25 -8.63
C LEU A 246 -22.97 -15.37 -9.55
N GLN A 247 -21.88 -16.04 -9.19
CA GLN A 247 -21.29 -17.14 -9.95
C GLN A 247 -20.39 -18.01 -9.07
N PRO A 248 -20.18 -19.29 -9.42
CA PRO A 248 -19.40 -20.23 -8.60
C PRO A 248 -17.95 -19.81 -8.33
N GLY A 249 -17.34 -18.99 -9.17
CA GLY A 249 -15.97 -18.47 -8.96
C GLY A 249 -15.84 -17.53 -7.76
N GLU A 250 -16.94 -16.96 -7.28
CA GLU A 250 -16.93 -15.95 -6.20
C GLU A 250 -16.87 -16.56 -4.78
N ARG A 251 -16.58 -17.85 -4.64
CA ARG A 251 -16.55 -18.55 -3.33
C ARG A 251 -15.67 -17.87 -2.28
N ALA A 252 -14.64 -17.13 -2.68
CA ALA A 252 -13.79 -16.36 -1.77
C ALA A 252 -14.53 -15.22 -1.04
N LEU A 253 -15.70 -14.80 -1.54
CA LEU A 253 -16.56 -13.80 -0.90
C LEU A 253 -17.34 -14.36 0.29
N ILE A 254 -17.51 -15.68 0.41
CA ILE A 254 -18.22 -16.29 1.55
C ILE A 254 -17.52 -15.89 2.86
N GLY A 255 -18.28 -15.35 3.80
CA GLY A 255 -17.77 -14.83 5.06
C GLY A 255 -17.12 -13.44 4.98
N GLN A 256 -16.94 -12.87 3.78
CA GLN A 256 -16.58 -11.46 3.61
C GLN A 256 -17.80 -10.56 3.81
N TRP A 257 -17.58 -9.25 4.01
CA TRP A 257 -18.67 -8.30 4.08
C TRP A 257 -19.25 -8.03 2.69
N GLY A 258 -20.57 -7.86 2.62
CA GLY A 258 -21.27 -7.28 1.48
C GLY A 258 -22.21 -6.17 1.94
N ALA A 259 -22.46 -5.21 1.05
CA ALA A 259 -23.48 -4.18 1.22
C ALA A 259 -24.70 -4.52 0.36
N PHE A 260 -25.89 -4.45 0.96
CA PHE A 260 -27.15 -4.88 0.36
C PHE A 260 -28.20 -3.79 0.45
N ALA A 261 -29.09 -3.73 -0.53
CA ALA A 261 -30.14 -2.72 -0.59
C ALA A 261 -31.21 -3.04 0.45
N ARG A 262 -31.52 -2.10 1.36
CA ARG A 262 -32.56 -2.29 2.38
C ARG A 262 -33.98 -2.26 1.80
N ARG A 263 -34.14 -1.58 0.67
CA ARG A 263 -35.41 -1.35 -0.04
C ARG A 263 -35.12 -1.28 -1.52
N ARG A 264 -36.17 -1.21 -2.35
CA ARG A 264 -35.99 -0.83 -3.75
C ARG A 264 -35.37 0.58 -3.84
N ILE A 265 -34.28 0.71 -4.59
CA ILE A 265 -33.55 1.96 -4.82
C ILE A 265 -33.69 2.31 -6.31
N PRO A 266 -34.42 3.38 -6.66
CA PRO A 266 -34.49 3.84 -8.04
C PRO A 266 -33.11 4.22 -8.61
N GLU A 267 -32.97 4.20 -9.93
CA GLU A 267 -31.79 4.74 -10.62
C GLU A 267 -31.50 6.21 -10.23
N GLY A 268 -30.21 6.56 -10.08
CA GLY A 268 -29.75 7.92 -9.85
C GLY A 268 -29.85 8.42 -8.40
N VAL A 269 -30.24 7.56 -7.45
CA VAL A 269 -30.21 7.85 -6.01
C VAL A 269 -28.76 7.94 -5.52
N CYS A 270 -28.43 8.96 -4.73
CA CYS A 270 -27.12 9.06 -4.09
C CYS A 270 -27.07 8.13 -2.87
N LEU A 271 -26.08 7.25 -2.89
CA LEU A 271 -25.85 6.19 -1.91
C LEU A 271 -24.84 6.60 -0.83
N GLY A 272 -24.23 7.77 -0.97
CA GLY A 272 -23.26 8.33 -0.04
C GLY A 272 -21.85 8.43 -0.60
N VAL A 273 -20.88 8.67 0.27
CA VAL A 273 -19.48 8.91 -0.13
C VAL A 273 -18.56 7.78 0.32
N TYR A 274 -17.48 7.54 -0.42
CA TYR A 274 -16.42 6.62 0.00
C TYR A 274 -15.65 7.26 1.16
N GLY A 275 -15.99 6.88 2.38
CA GLY A 275 -15.49 7.51 3.60
C GLY A 275 -14.50 6.63 4.35
N GLY A 276 -13.59 7.28 5.06
CA GLY A 276 -12.60 6.63 5.91
C GLY A 276 -11.46 7.57 6.29
N THR A 277 -10.30 6.97 6.56
CA THR A 277 -9.11 7.72 6.95
C THR A 277 -8.39 8.25 5.71
N LEU A 278 -8.14 9.55 5.68
CA LEU A 278 -7.42 10.26 4.64
C LEU A 278 -5.91 10.15 4.90
N LEU A 279 -5.17 9.61 3.93
CA LEU A 279 -3.76 9.27 4.03
C LEU A 279 -2.98 9.93 2.89
N ASP A 280 -1.84 10.54 3.25
CA ASP A 280 -0.81 10.86 2.26
C ASP A 280 -0.17 9.57 1.71
N HIS A 281 0.50 9.65 0.56
CA HIS A 281 1.19 8.51 -0.06
C HIS A 281 2.09 7.76 0.94
N GLU A 282 2.88 8.50 1.72
CA GLU A 282 3.80 7.95 2.72
C GLU A 282 3.09 7.09 3.78
N SER A 283 1.91 7.50 4.22
CA SER A 283 1.13 6.76 5.22
C SER A 283 0.49 5.51 4.64
N THR A 284 0.25 5.44 3.32
CA THR A 284 -0.23 4.19 2.68
C THR A 284 0.79 3.06 2.73
N ILE A 285 2.07 3.39 2.79
CA ILE A 285 3.17 2.42 2.88
C ILE A 285 3.13 1.72 4.24
N MET A 286 2.65 2.42 5.28
CA MET A 286 2.52 1.90 6.64
C MET A 286 1.27 1.04 6.87
N LEU A 287 0.44 0.81 5.85
CA LEU A 287 -0.74 -0.04 5.95
C LEU A 287 -0.40 -1.53 5.75
N ALA A 288 -0.84 -2.36 6.68
CA ALA A 288 -0.82 -3.82 6.55
C ALA A 288 -1.80 -4.35 5.49
N ASP A 289 -2.88 -3.62 5.22
CA ASP A 289 -3.89 -3.96 4.23
C ASP A 289 -4.26 -2.72 3.39
N ARG A 290 -4.08 -2.83 2.08
CA ARG A 290 -4.29 -1.75 1.10
C ARG A 290 -5.52 -1.96 0.22
N ARG A 291 -6.31 -3.03 0.44
CA ARG A 291 -7.44 -3.41 -0.43
C ARG A 291 -8.57 -2.38 -0.46
N HIS A 292 -8.60 -1.45 0.48
CA HIS A 292 -9.63 -0.42 0.63
C HIS A 292 -9.10 0.99 0.36
N LEU A 293 -7.93 1.12 -0.24
CA LEU A 293 -7.41 2.40 -0.69
C LEU A 293 -8.11 2.84 -1.97
N ALA A 294 -8.77 3.99 -1.91
CA ALA A 294 -9.20 4.72 -3.09
C ALA A 294 -8.28 5.93 -3.28
N ASN A 295 -7.73 6.10 -4.49
CA ASN A 295 -6.99 7.30 -4.84
C ASN A 295 -7.98 8.48 -4.94
N VAL A 296 -7.72 9.55 -4.20
CA VAL A 296 -8.52 10.78 -4.18
C VAL A 296 -7.67 12.01 -4.50
N SER A 297 -6.53 11.81 -5.15
CA SER A 297 -5.64 12.88 -5.57
C SER A 297 -6.32 13.73 -6.63
N SER A 298 -6.27 15.05 -6.47
CA SER A 298 -6.64 15.98 -7.54
C SER A 298 -5.51 16.07 -8.56
N ALA A 299 -5.79 16.46 -9.80
CA ALA A 299 -4.82 16.42 -10.91
C ALA A 299 -3.53 17.22 -10.65
N ASP A 300 -3.66 18.36 -9.94
CA ASP A 300 -2.54 19.24 -9.58
C ASP A 300 -2.22 19.18 -8.06
N GLY A 301 -2.80 18.21 -7.35
CA GLY A 301 -2.68 18.05 -5.92
C GLY A 301 -1.58 17.07 -5.49
N PRO A 302 -1.22 17.05 -4.20
CA PRO A 302 -0.43 15.96 -3.64
C PRO A 302 -1.18 14.63 -3.70
N ASP A 303 -0.43 13.53 -3.69
CA ASP A 303 -0.99 12.18 -3.67
C ASP A 303 -1.71 11.89 -2.33
N TYR A 304 -3.01 11.66 -2.40
CA TYR A 304 -3.87 11.34 -1.27
C TYR A 304 -4.80 10.17 -1.55
N PHE A 305 -5.10 9.42 -0.48
CA PHE A 305 -5.90 8.21 -0.53
C PHE A 305 -6.90 8.18 0.62
N VAL A 306 -8.08 7.63 0.38
CA VAL A 306 -9.03 7.26 1.45
C VAL A 306 -8.88 5.77 1.70
N ASN A 307 -8.51 5.38 2.92
CA ASN A 307 -8.63 4.01 3.40
C ASN A 307 -10.06 3.81 3.92
N GLY A 308 -10.89 3.10 3.15
CA GLY A 308 -12.33 3.03 3.37
C GLY A 308 -12.75 2.33 4.67
N GLU A 309 -13.63 2.96 5.45
CA GLU A 309 -14.07 2.45 6.76
C GLU A 309 -15.60 2.45 6.94
N ASN A 310 -16.33 3.25 6.16
CA ASN A 310 -17.80 3.28 6.20
C ASN A 310 -18.44 2.21 5.31
N ILE A 311 -19.76 2.05 5.38
CA ILE A 311 -20.52 1.02 4.68
C ILE A 311 -20.31 1.00 3.16
N THR A 312 -20.04 2.14 2.52
CA THR A 312 -19.81 2.20 1.07
C THR A 312 -18.51 1.51 0.66
N SER A 313 -17.54 1.41 1.57
CA SER A 313 -16.31 0.65 1.37
C SER A 313 -16.48 -0.87 1.48
N LEU A 314 -17.69 -1.36 1.80
CA LEU A 314 -18.05 -2.79 1.81
C LEU A 314 -18.68 -3.27 0.50
N MET A 315 -18.93 -2.38 -0.46
CA MET A 315 -19.47 -2.77 -1.76
C MET A 315 -18.40 -3.52 -2.56
N ASN A 316 -18.69 -4.75 -2.96
CA ASN A 316 -17.77 -5.59 -3.71
C ASN A 316 -17.71 -5.19 -5.19
N THR A 317 -16.75 -5.77 -5.90
CA THR A 317 -16.68 -5.69 -7.36
C THR A 317 -17.03 -7.04 -8.00
N ARG A 318 -16.93 -7.13 -9.33
CA ARG A 318 -17.18 -8.35 -10.09
C ARG A 318 -15.91 -8.74 -10.84
N PHE A 319 -15.55 -10.02 -10.81
CA PHE A 319 -14.43 -10.55 -11.58
C PHE A 319 -14.93 -11.53 -12.64
N THR A 320 -14.15 -11.71 -13.69
CA THR A 320 -14.22 -12.87 -14.57
C THR A 320 -13.17 -13.89 -14.13
N PHE A 321 -13.45 -15.16 -14.37
CA PHE A 321 -12.60 -16.25 -13.93
C PHE A 321 -12.14 -17.08 -15.14
N ASP A 322 -10.91 -17.59 -15.09
CA ASP A 322 -10.38 -18.52 -16.08
C ASP A 322 -10.95 -19.94 -15.88
N ALA A 323 -10.54 -20.88 -16.75
CA ALA A 323 -11.00 -22.27 -16.67
C ALA A 323 -10.54 -23.00 -15.40
N GLN A 324 -9.54 -22.46 -14.69
CA GLN A 324 -9.01 -22.98 -13.43
C GLN A 324 -9.68 -22.34 -12.22
N GLY A 325 -10.56 -21.35 -12.44
CA GLY A 325 -11.26 -20.62 -11.38
C GLY A 325 -10.46 -19.48 -10.76
N HIS A 326 -9.36 -19.04 -11.38
CA HIS A 326 -8.61 -17.87 -10.94
C HIS A 326 -9.17 -16.58 -11.55
N ILE A 327 -8.97 -15.45 -10.89
CA ILE A 327 -9.40 -14.14 -11.40
C ILE A 327 -8.60 -13.82 -12.68
N ALA A 328 -9.31 -13.67 -13.79
CA ALA A 328 -8.73 -13.32 -15.09
C ALA A 328 -8.71 -11.80 -15.29
N ALA A 329 -9.83 -11.14 -15.02
CA ALA A 329 -9.99 -9.70 -15.14
C ALA A 329 -11.10 -9.18 -14.21
N GLN A 330 -11.16 -7.87 -14.01
CA GLN A 330 -12.38 -7.25 -13.53
C GLN A 330 -13.45 -7.31 -14.62
N SER A 331 -14.69 -7.65 -14.22
CA SER A 331 -15.80 -7.75 -15.15
C SER A 331 -16.14 -6.38 -15.72
N THR A 332 -16.30 -6.30 -17.04
CA THR A 332 -16.79 -5.13 -17.79
C THR A 332 -18.32 -5.10 -17.89
N GLY A 333 -19.01 -6.10 -17.29
CA GLY A 333 -20.46 -6.15 -17.25
C GLY A 333 -21.09 -5.00 -16.45
N PRO A 334 -22.43 -4.87 -16.48
CA PRO A 334 -23.11 -3.80 -15.78
C PRO A 334 -22.91 -3.93 -14.26
N TYR A 335 -22.64 -2.79 -13.64
CA TYR A 335 -22.66 -2.60 -12.19
C TYR A 335 -23.93 -1.85 -11.83
N ASN A 336 -24.51 -2.16 -10.66
CA ASN A 336 -25.70 -1.48 -10.15
C ASN A 336 -25.39 -0.21 -9.35
N VAL A 337 -24.10 0.03 -9.08
CA VAL A 337 -23.58 1.26 -8.50
C VAL A 337 -22.50 1.85 -9.40
N ARG A 338 -22.55 3.18 -9.59
CA ARG A 338 -21.50 3.97 -10.25
C ARG A 338 -20.81 4.90 -9.26
N ALA A 339 -19.50 5.03 -9.41
CA ALA A 339 -18.70 6.05 -8.72
C ALA A 339 -18.78 7.38 -9.49
N GLN A 340 -18.86 8.48 -8.75
CA GLN A 340 -18.86 9.84 -9.26
C GLN A 340 -17.84 10.66 -8.48
N ALA A 341 -16.77 11.09 -9.16
CA ALA A 341 -15.81 12.00 -8.58
C ALA A 341 -16.42 13.40 -8.38
N PHE A 342 -16.04 14.07 -7.29
CA PHE A 342 -16.35 15.47 -7.02
C PHE A 342 -15.16 16.14 -6.31
N GLU A 343 -14.90 17.40 -6.67
CA GLU A 343 -13.77 18.14 -6.11
C GLU A 343 -14.13 18.75 -4.76
N ALA A 344 -13.20 18.67 -3.81
CA ALA A 344 -13.28 19.30 -2.51
C ALA A 344 -11.90 19.73 -2.03
N SER A 345 -11.85 20.60 -1.04
CA SER A 345 -10.60 20.97 -0.38
C SER A 345 -10.72 20.81 1.12
N THR A 346 -9.67 20.32 1.78
CA THR A 346 -9.62 20.33 3.25
C THR A 346 -9.54 21.76 3.78
N ALA A 347 -9.84 21.98 5.06
CA ALA A 347 -9.63 23.28 5.72
C ALA A 347 -8.19 23.82 5.59
N GLY A 348 -7.19 22.95 5.40
CA GLY A 348 -5.79 23.31 5.16
C GLY A 348 -5.46 23.60 3.69
N GLY A 349 -6.45 23.62 2.79
CA GLY A 349 -6.27 23.92 1.38
C GLY A 349 -5.77 22.76 0.51
N ILE A 350 -5.74 21.53 1.03
CA ILE A 350 -5.36 20.34 0.24
C ILE A 350 -6.51 20.01 -0.71
N PRO A 351 -6.32 20.07 -2.04
CA PRO A 351 -7.35 19.72 -3.02
C PRO A 351 -7.47 18.20 -3.15
N LEU A 352 -8.70 17.70 -3.26
CA LEU A 352 -9.05 16.27 -3.30
C LEU A 352 -10.14 16.02 -4.36
N SER A 353 -10.02 14.89 -5.06
CA SER A 353 -11.08 14.35 -5.94
C SER A 353 -11.77 13.18 -5.23
N LEU A 354 -12.82 13.50 -4.46
CA LEU A 354 -13.52 12.54 -3.60
C LEU A 354 -14.58 11.75 -4.38
N ILE A 355 -14.97 10.60 -3.85
CA ILE A 355 -15.89 9.68 -4.54
C ILE A 355 -17.24 9.64 -3.84
N ALA A 356 -18.31 9.91 -4.59
CA ALA A 356 -19.69 9.63 -4.23
C ALA A 356 -20.24 8.45 -5.05
N PHE A 357 -21.18 7.71 -4.49
CA PHE A 357 -21.83 6.58 -5.16
C PHE A 357 -23.27 6.89 -5.49
N PHE A 358 -23.69 6.42 -6.67
CA PHE A 358 -25.05 6.52 -7.15
C PHE A 358 -25.52 5.17 -7.68
N SER A 359 -26.81 4.86 -7.53
CA SER A 359 -27.40 3.75 -8.27
C SER A 359 -27.35 4.06 -9.77
N SER A 360 -26.86 3.12 -10.56
CA SER A 360 -26.77 3.21 -12.04
C SER A 360 -27.95 2.57 -12.75
N GLN A 361 -28.82 1.90 -12.00
CA GLN A 361 -30.07 1.30 -12.45
C GLN A 361 -30.99 1.15 -11.23
N ASP A 362 -32.24 0.74 -11.45
CA ASP A 362 -33.10 0.29 -10.36
C ASP A 362 -32.47 -0.93 -9.65
N ILE A 363 -32.42 -0.87 -8.32
CA ILE A 363 -31.88 -1.93 -7.45
C ILE A 363 -33.03 -2.48 -6.63
N GLU A 364 -33.28 -3.77 -6.73
CA GLU A 364 -34.28 -4.45 -5.91
C GLU A 364 -33.86 -4.54 -4.45
N GLN A 365 -34.85 -4.68 -3.56
CA GLN A 365 -34.57 -4.95 -2.16
C GLN A 365 -33.74 -6.24 -2.02
N ASP A 366 -32.82 -6.24 -1.05
CA ASP A 366 -31.90 -7.34 -0.73
C ASP A 366 -30.87 -7.68 -1.81
N ALA A 367 -30.85 -6.94 -2.94
CA ALA A 367 -29.79 -7.08 -3.94
C ALA A 367 -28.45 -6.52 -3.40
N GLU A 368 -27.36 -7.24 -3.69
CA GLU A 368 -26.00 -6.78 -3.36
C GLU A 368 -25.61 -5.58 -4.22
N LEU A 369 -24.98 -4.59 -3.59
CA LEU A 369 -24.42 -3.42 -4.26
C LEU A 369 -22.99 -3.68 -4.70
N ARG A 370 -22.74 -3.45 -5.99
CA ARG A 370 -21.44 -3.66 -6.59
C ARG A 370 -21.06 -2.49 -7.48
N TRP A 371 -19.79 -2.11 -7.44
CA TRP A 371 -19.23 -1.07 -8.30
C TRP A 371 -17.92 -1.49 -8.96
N ASN A 372 -17.58 -0.77 -10.01
CA ASN A 372 -16.37 -1.01 -10.79
C ASN A 372 -15.17 -0.32 -10.13
N TYR A 373 -14.23 -1.09 -9.57
CA TYR A 373 -13.01 -0.57 -8.94
C TYR A 373 -11.98 0.00 -9.93
N GLY A 374 -12.14 -0.22 -11.24
CA GLY A 374 -11.19 0.23 -12.26
C GLY A 374 -9.86 -0.51 -12.24
N HIS A 375 -9.86 -1.79 -11.85
CA HIS A 375 -8.69 -2.66 -11.90
C HIS A 375 -8.35 -3.04 -13.34
N ASP A 376 -7.20 -2.56 -13.79
CA ASP A 376 -6.50 -3.07 -14.98
C ASP A 376 -5.61 -4.28 -14.61
N GLU A 377 -4.93 -4.84 -15.62
CA GLU A 377 -4.03 -5.99 -15.42
C GLU A 377 -2.93 -5.69 -14.39
N THR A 378 -2.35 -4.49 -14.44
CA THR A 378 -1.34 -4.03 -13.50
C THR A 378 -1.86 -4.02 -12.06
N ALA A 379 -3.07 -3.49 -11.84
CA ALA A 379 -3.70 -3.45 -10.52
C ALA A 379 -4.03 -4.85 -10.00
N LEU A 380 -4.47 -5.77 -10.85
CA LEU A 380 -4.76 -7.15 -10.46
C LEU A 380 -3.52 -7.89 -9.97
N VAL A 381 -2.39 -7.76 -10.70
CA VAL A 381 -1.11 -8.35 -10.29
C VAL A 381 -0.59 -7.70 -9.01
N ARG A 382 -0.57 -6.36 -8.95
CA ARG A 382 -0.10 -5.60 -7.79
C ARG A 382 -0.87 -5.94 -6.51
N ASN A 383 -2.17 -6.22 -6.62
CA ASN A 383 -3.03 -6.55 -5.49
C ASN A 383 -3.04 -8.06 -5.17
N GLY A 384 -2.21 -8.88 -5.84
CA GLY A 384 -2.16 -10.33 -5.65
C GLY A 384 -3.46 -11.06 -6.02
N LEU A 385 -4.30 -10.43 -6.85
CA LEU A 385 -5.53 -11.02 -7.36
C LEU A 385 -5.28 -11.91 -8.56
N ARG A 386 -4.14 -11.71 -9.24
CA ARG A 386 -3.68 -12.53 -10.37
C ARG A 386 -2.20 -12.90 -10.16
N GLY A 387 -1.90 -14.18 -10.33
CA GLY A 387 -0.56 -14.77 -10.13
C GLY A 387 0.25 -14.90 -11.41
#